data_AF-A0A416CDL0-F1
#
_entry.id   AF-A0A416CDL0-F1
#
_cell.length_a   1.000
_cell.length_b   1.000
_cell.length_c   1.000
_cell.angle_alpha   90.00
_cell.angle_beta   90.00
_cell.angle_gamma   90.00
#
_symmetry.space_group_name_H-M   'P 1'
#
loop_
_entity.id
_entity.type
_entity.pdbx_description
1 polymer ?
#
loop_
_entity_poly.entity_id
_entity_poly.type
_entity_poly.pdbx_seq_one_letter_code
_entity_poly.pdbx_strand_id
1 'polypeptide(L)'
;MLLYGGLVPSRIHCDTEESLQKRLTVLKDIRKRNPEMVIYGFQVVMRCPNYSSSDEEPDYYGIYGAQIHKAGEVLHKDRLGISHKVLMYPGADEVGLTLISRILNHLYEKKPKIYVKYASEKSKYMPWKRMFEVGFRAGINRRNFPDGSRCFKK
;
A
#
# COMPACT_ATOMS: atom_id res chain seq x y z
N MET A 1 22.96 13.49 9.17
CA MET A 1 21.58 13.47 9.71
C MET A 1 21.50 14.41 10.92
N LEU A 2 20.52 15.32 11.00
CA LEU A 2 20.47 16.37 12.03
C LEU A 2 19.68 15.98 13.30
N LEU A 3 18.35 15.84 13.17
CA LEU A 3 17.47 15.59 14.31
C LEU A 3 17.44 14.10 14.66
N TYR A 4 16.73 13.32 13.86
CA TYR A 4 16.41 11.94 14.23
C TYR A 4 17.32 10.88 13.65
N GLY A 5 18.08 11.15 12.59
CA GLY A 5 18.83 10.08 11.93
C GLY A 5 18.16 9.47 10.69
N GLY A 6 16.94 9.89 10.34
CA GLY A 6 16.24 9.38 9.14
C GLY A 6 14.74 9.25 9.34
N LEU A 7 14.06 8.73 8.31
CA LEU A 7 12.61 8.55 8.28
C LEU A 7 12.10 7.49 9.27
N VAL A 8 12.81 6.37 9.40
CA VAL A 8 12.47 5.34 10.41
C VAL A 8 12.79 5.85 11.82
N PRO A 9 14.00 6.35 12.12
CA PRO A 9 14.28 6.93 13.43
C PRO A 9 13.34 8.07 13.85
N SER A 10 12.83 8.89 12.92
CA SER A 10 11.84 9.92 13.27
C SER A 10 10.49 9.37 13.74
N ARG A 11 10.20 8.09 13.53
CA ARG A 11 8.95 7.42 13.94
C ARG A 11 9.09 6.60 15.22
N ILE A 12 10.29 6.07 15.48
CA ILE A 12 10.54 5.11 16.58
C ILE A 12 11.53 5.63 17.64
N HIS A 13 11.79 6.93 17.69
CA HIS A 13 12.73 7.49 18.67
C HIS A 13 12.14 7.62 20.07
N CYS A 14 13.02 7.56 21.06
CA CYS A 14 12.75 7.93 22.46
C CYS A 14 13.53 9.17 22.90
N ASP A 15 14.12 9.93 21.96
CA ASP A 15 14.85 11.16 22.25
C ASP A 15 13.96 12.20 22.95
N THR A 16 14.51 12.88 23.95
CA THR A 16 13.85 14.00 24.64
C THR A 16 13.88 15.27 23.79
N GLU A 17 12.92 16.16 24.03
CA GLU A 17 12.89 17.47 23.38
C GLU A 17 14.20 18.25 23.56
N GLU A 18 14.77 18.21 24.77
CA GLU A 18 16.04 18.88 25.09
C GLU A 18 17.21 18.37 24.21
N SER A 19 17.29 17.05 23.99
CA SER A 19 18.27 16.43 23.09
C SER A 19 18.11 16.92 21.65
N LEU A 20 16.87 16.99 21.18
CA LEU A 20 16.54 17.45 19.83
C LEU A 20 16.84 18.95 19.65
N GLN A 21 16.49 19.77 20.64
CA GLN A 21 16.81 21.20 20.63
C GLN A 21 18.33 21.44 20.62
N LYS A 22 19.10 20.66 21.39
CA LYS A 22 20.58 20.69 21.38
C LYS A 22 21.11 20.37 19.98
N ARG A 23 20.60 19.34 19.30
CA ARG A 23 21.00 19.01 17.92
C ARG A 23 20.62 20.12 16.93
N LEU A 24 19.48 20.78 17.13
CA LEU A 24 19.00 21.87 16.26
C LEU A 24 19.91 23.12 16.32
N THR A 25 20.68 23.31 17.40
CA THR A 25 21.60 24.45 17.54
C THR A 25 22.63 24.52 16.41
N VAL A 26 22.99 23.39 15.80
CA VAL A 26 23.88 23.32 14.64
C VAL A 26 23.40 24.21 13.49
N LEU A 27 22.08 24.31 13.24
CA LEU A 27 21.55 25.21 12.20
C LEU A 27 21.77 26.69 12.55
N LYS A 28 21.69 27.05 13.84
CA LYS A 28 21.99 28.41 14.30
C LYS A 28 23.45 28.75 14.08
N ASP A 29 24.35 27.81 14.36
CA ASP A 29 25.79 28.00 14.18
C ASP A 29 26.18 28.10 12.70
N ILE A 30 25.57 27.28 11.83
CA ILE A 30 25.74 27.37 10.38
C ILE A 30 25.32 28.77 9.88
N ARG A 31 24.14 29.26 10.30
CA ARG A 31 23.65 30.59 9.92
C ARG A 31 24.57 31.71 10.41
N LYS A 32 25.12 31.61 11.64
CA LYS A 32 26.06 32.60 12.17
C LYS A 32 27.35 32.68 11.34
N ARG A 33 27.88 31.53 10.92
CA ARG A 33 29.14 31.46 10.14
C ARG A 33 28.96 31.87 8.69
N ASN A 34 27.77 31.65 8.12
CA ASN A 34 27.46 32.02 6.75
C ASN A 34 26.02 32.55 6.65
N PRO A 35 25.81 33.86 6.87
CA PRO A 35 24.48 34.47 6.85
C PRO A 35 23.76 34.35 5.51
N GLU A 36 24.51 34.38 4.41
CA GLU A 36 23.99 34.31 3.03
C GLU A 36 23.63 32.89 2.59
N MET A 37 23.95 31.87 3.40
CA MET A 37 23.64 30.48 3.07
C MET A 37 22.13 30.25 2.99
N VAL A 38 21.66 29.76 1.84
CA VAL A 38 20.26 29.35 1.65
C VAL A 38 20.06 27.94 2.20
N ILE A 39 19.06 27.77 3.07
CA ILE A 39 18.68 26.46 3.63
C ILE A 39 17.35 26.06 3.02
N TYR A 40 17.33 24.92 2.33
CA TYR A 40 16.12 24.34 1.77
C TYR A 40 15.52 23.34 2.74
N GLY A 41 14.21 23.42 2.96
CA GLY A 41 13.44 22.47 3.75
C GLY A 41 12.41 21.76 2.89
N PHE A 42 12.27 20.45 3.07
CA PHE A 42 11.26 19.65 2.39
C PHE A 42 10.42 18.92 3.44
N GLN A 43 9.11 18.93 3.25
CA GLN A 43 8.20 18.11 4.04
C GLN A 43 7.93 16.82 3.28
N VAL A 44 8.04 15.70 3.97
CA VAL A 44 7.64 14.39 3.46
C VAL A 44 6.39 13.95 4.22
N VAL A 45 5.30 13.72 3.51
CA VAL A 45 4.10 13.09 4.07
C VAL A 45 4.23 11.60 3.82
N MET A 46 4.16 10.80 4.89
CA MET A 46 4.30 9.36 4.78
C MET A 46 2.98 8.71 4.38
N ARG A 47 3.09 7.59 3.66
CA ARG A 47 1.93 6.73 3.40
C ARG A 47 1.44 6.11 4.71
N CYS A 48 0.14 5.94 4.84
CA CYS A 48 -0.42 5.13 5.92
C CYS A 48 -0.35 3.64 5.49
N PRO A 49 0.35 2.76 6.20
CA PRO A 49 0.41 1.34 5.85
C PRO A 49 -0.95 0.68 6.00
N ASN A 50 -1.28 -0.26 5.11
CA ASN A 50 -2.53 -1.03 5.17
C ASN A 50 -2.44 -2.29 6.07
N TYR A 51 -1.38 -2.40 6.86
CA TYR A 51 -1.08 -3.50 7.76
C TYR A 51 -0.77 -2.98 9.17
N SER A 52 -0.81 -3.88 10.15
CA SER A 52 -0.40 -3.59 11.52
C SER A 52 1.00 -4.14 11.75
N SER A 53 2.00 -3.26 11.82
CA SER A 53 3.38 -3.57 12.20
C SER A 53 3.98 -2.34 12.88
N SER A 54 4.88 -2.58 13.84
CA SER A 54 5.67 -1.56 14.53
C SER A 54 7.16 -1.66 14.19
N ASP A 55 7.53 -2.37 13.11
CA ASP A 55 8.95 -2.55 12.73
C ASP A 55 9.59 -1.22 12.31
N GLU A 56 8.83 -0.40 11.58
CA GLU A 56 9.25 0.94 11.12
C GLU A 56 8.29 2.06 11.56
N GLU A 57 7.17 1.70 12.19
CA GLU A 57 6.10 2.60 12.59
C GLU A 57 6.00 2.68 14.11
N PRO A 58 5.36 3.73 14.67
CA PRO A 58 5.14 3.81 16.12
C PRO A 58 4.39 2.60 16.69
N ASP A 59 4.63 2.26 17.95
CA ASP A 59 4.10 1.04 18.60
C ASP A 59 2.60 0.80 18.40
N TYR A 60 1.79 1.86 18.42
CA TYR A 60 0.35 1.75 18.24
C TYR A 60 -0.06 1.24 16.85
N TYR A 61 0.78 1.38 15.82
CA TYR A 61 0.55 0.77 14.50
C TYR A 61 0.64 -0.76 14.55
N GLY A 62 1.41 -1.33 15.46
CA GLY A 62 1.47 -2.79 15.66
C GLY A 62 0.10 -3.39 16.02
N ILE A 63 -0.77 -2.61 16.68
CA ILE A 63 -2.10 -3.06 17.11
C ILE A 63 -3.20 -2.51 16.19
N TYR A 64 -3.11 -1.23 15.82
CA TYR A 64 -4.18 -0.49 15.17
C TYR A 64 -3.85 -0.02 13.75
N GLY A 65 -2.69 -0.34 13.18
CA GLY A 65 -2.24 0.20 11.90
C GLY A 65 -3.22 -0.03 10.76
N ALA A 66 -3.66 -1.27 10.57
CA ALA A 66 -4.65 -1.61 9.55
C ALA A 66 -6.02 -0.92 9.78
N GLN A 67 -6.44 -0.77 11.03
CA GLN A 67 -7.69 -0.11 11.41
C GLN A 67 -7.62 1.41 11.15
N ILE A 68 -6.49 2.04 11.47
CA ILE A 68 -6.23 3.46 11.19
C ILE A 68 -6.31 3.72 9.70
N HIS A 69 -5.63 2.89 8.88
CA HIS A 69 -5.70 2.98 7.44
C HIS A 69 -7.14 2.87 6.91
N LYS A 70 -7.88 1.86 7.38
CA LYS A 70 -9.26 1.62 6.95
C LYS A 70 -10.21 2.74 7.39
N ALA A 71 -10.03 3.28 8.60
CA ALA A 71 -10.80 4.43 9.06
C ALA A 71 -10.54 5.66 8.18
N GLY A 72 -9.27 5.94 7.87
CA GLY A 72 -8.89 7.02 6.95
C GLY A 72 -9.52 6.87 5.57
N GLU A 73 -9.51 5.65 5.01
CA GLU A 73 -10.17 5.33 3.75
C GLU A 73 -11.66 5.65 3.77
N VAL A 74 -12.38 5.12 4.77
CA VAL A 74 -13.85 5.29 4.89
C VAL A 74 -14.20 6.76 5.08
N LEU A 75 -13.53 7.45 6.00
CA LEU A 75 -13.77 8.87 6.28
C LEU A 75 -13.50 9.74 5.05
N HIS A 76 -12.43 9.45 4.31
CA HIS A 76 -12.10 10.20 3.10
C HIS A 76 -13.15 10.00 2.00
N LYS A 77 -13.56 8.74 1.76
CA LYS A 77 -14.59 8.42 0.77
C LYS A 77 -15.95 9.01 1.11
N ASP A 78 -16.31 9.00 2.40
CA ASP A 78 -17.56 9.57 2.91
C ASP A 78 -17.59 11.08 2.71
N ARG A 79 -16.51 11.78 3.11
CA ARG A 79 -16.34 13.22 2.88
C ARG A 79 -16.48 13.62 1.40
N LEU A 80 -16.09 12.73 0.48
CA LEU A 80 -16.20 12.96 -0.96
C LEU A 80 -17.53 12.46 -1.56
N GLY A 81 -18.36 11.74 -0.82
CA GLY A 81 -19.61 11.15 -1.32
C GLY A 81 -19.40 10.06 -2.37
N ILE A 82 -18.26 9.36 -2.33
CA ILE A 82 -17.84 8.37 -3.35
C ILE A 82 -17.61 6.97 -2.80
N SER A 83 -18.09 6.67 -1.59
CA SER A 83 -17.88 5.39 -0.89
C SER A 83 -18.16 4.14 -1.74
N HIS A 84 -19.14 4.19 -2.63
CA HIS A 84 -19.52 3.08 -3.51
C HIS A 84 -19.05 3.25 -4.97
N LYS A 85 -18.30 4.31 -5.27
CA LYS A 85 -17.91 4.68 -6.64
C LYS A 85 -16.43 4.44 -6.94
N VAL A 86 -15.59 4.27 -5.92
CA VAL A 86 -14.13 4.20 -6.07
C VAL A 86 -13.51 3.00 -5.36
N LEU A 87 -12.66 2.27 -6.10
CA LEU A 87 -11.81 1.21 -5.60
C LEU A 87 -10.50 1.80 -5.06
N MET A 88 -10.06 1.33 -3.91
CA MET A 88 -8.76 1.69 -3.32
C MET A 88 -7.83 0.49 -3.44
N TYR A 89 -6.59 0.75 -3.86
CA TYR A 89 -5.56 -0.26 -4.05
C TYR A 89 -4.38 0.03 -3.13
N PRO A 90 -3.67 -1.01 -2.66
CA PRO A 90 -2.61 -0.87 -1.68
C PRO A 90 -1.32 -0.25 -2.25
N GLY A 91 -1.05 -0.44 -3.54
CA GLY A 91 0.10 0.12 -4.25
C GLY A 91 -0.29 0.87 -5.53
N ALA A 92 0.63 1.72 -5.98
CA ALA A 92 0.44 2.54 -7.17
C ALA A 92 0.62 1.72 -8.47
N ASP A 93 1.42 0.66 -8.39
CA ASP A 93 1.69 -0.29 -9.46
C ASP A 93 0.45 -1.11 -9.83
N GLU A 94 -0.35 -1.56 -8.86
CA GLU A 94 -1.61 -2.26 -9.17
C GLU A 94 -2.64 -1.32 -9.80
N VAL A 95 -2.67 -0.05 -9.39
CA VAL A 95 -3.54 0.97 -10.02
C VAL A 95 -3.12 1.17 -11.47
N GLY A 96 -1.83 1.39 -11.72
CA GLY A 96 -1.29 1.61 -13.06
C GLY A 96 -1.59 0.46 -14.00
N LEU A 97 -1.29 -0.77 -13.58
CA LEU A 97 -1.56 -1.99 -14.36
C LEU A 97 -3.06 -2.20 -14.62
N THR A 98 -3.91 -1.92 -13.63
CA THR A 98 -5.37 -2.04 -13.78
C THR A 98 -5.90 -1.03 -14.80
N LEU A 99 -5.45 0.22 -14.73
CA LEU A 99 -5.87 1.27 -15.67
C LEU A 99 -5.43 0.95 -17.10
N ILE A 100 -4.15 0.57 -17.29
CA ILE A 100 -3.63 0.16 -18.60
C ILE A 100 -4.43 -1.04 -19.14
N SER A 101 -4.69 -2.05 -18.31
CA SER A 101 -5.48 -3.21 -18.70
C SER A 101 -6.90 -2.82 -19.14
N ARG A 102 -7.55 -1.88 -18.44
CA ARG A 102 -8.88 -1.39 -18.82
C ARG A 102 -8.85 -0.60 -20.12
N ILE A 103 -7.84 0.26 -20.32
CA ILE A 103 -7.66 1.02 -21.57
C ILE A 103 -7.47 0.06 -22.74
N LEU A 104 -6.58 -0.92 -22.63
CA LEU A 104 -6.34 -1.91 -23.68
C LEU A 104 -7.61 -2.71 -23.99
N ASN A 105 -8.34 -3.16 -22.97
CA ASN A 105 -9.61 -3.85 -23.16
C ASN A 105 -10.65 -2.97 -23.87
N HIS A 106 -10.68 -1.67 -23.58
CA HIS A 106 -11.56 -0.72 -24.26
C HIS A 106 -11.16 -0.50 -25.71
N LEU A 107 -9.88 -0.21 -25.97
CA LEU A 107 -9.34 0.07 -27.32
C LEU A 107 -9.50 -1.12 -28.27
N TYR A 108 -9.32 -2.34 -27.77
CA TYR A 108 -9.45 -3.57 -28.57
C TYR A 108 -10.83 -4.23 -28.45
N GLU A 109 -11.81 -3.55 -27.84
CA GLU A 109 -13.16 -4.03 -27.57
C GLU A 109 -13.20 -5.45 -26.95
N LYS A 110 -12.22 -5.76 -26.10
CA LYS A 110 -12.10 -7.05 -25.42
C LYS A 110 -12.80 -7.01 -24.06
N LYS A 111 -13.54 -8.08 -23.76
CA LYS A 111 -14.14 -8.32 -22.44
C LYS A 111 -13.61 -9.65 -21.90
N PRO A 112 -12.39 -9.66 -21.33
CA PRO A 112 -11.77 -10.89 -20.85
C PRO A 112 -12.61 -11.48 -19.73
N LYS A 113 -12.85 -12.80 -19.79
CA LYS A 113 -13.46 -13.55 -18.70
C LYS A 113 -12.35 -14.12 -17.84
N ILE A 114 -12.39 -13.82 -16.54
CA ILE A 114 -11.40 -14.27 -15.56
C ILE A 114 -12.04 -15.36 -14.71
N TYR A 115 -11.36 -16.51 -14.63
CA TYR A 115 -11.76 -17.62 -13.78
C TYR A 115 -10.65 -17.91 -12.77
N VAL A 116 -11.04 -18.06 -11.51
CA VAL A 116 -10.15 -18.48 -10.43
C VAL A 116 -10.13 -20.00 -10.41
N LYS A 117 -8.94 -20.59 -10.62
CA LYS A 117 -8.73 -22.04 -10.49
C LYS A 117 -8.16 -22.32 -9.11
N TYR A 118 -8.94 -23.01 -8.29
CA TYR A 118 -8.49 -23.51 -7.00
C TYR A 118 -7.86 -24.88 -7.17
N ALA A 119 -6.77 -25.15 -6.45
CA ALA A 119 -6.13 -26.47 -6.44
C ALA A 119 -7.07 -27.57 -5.88
N SER A 120 -8.01 -27.21 -5.00
CA SER A 120 -9.03 -28.13 -4.46
C SER A 120 -10.32 -27.38 -4.10
N GLU A 121 -11.43 -28.11 -3.93
CA GLU A 121 -12.69 -27.51 -3.48
C GLU A 121 -12.61 -26.93 -2.06
N LYS A 122 -11.84 -27.57 -1.17
CA LYS A 122 -11.62 -27.08 0.20
C LYS A 122 -10.86 -25.75 0.20
N SER A 123 -10.02 -25.51 -0.81
CA SER A 123 -9.26 -24.24 -0.95
C SER A 123 -10.16 -23.02 -1.20
N LYS A 124 -11.41 -23.20 -1.66
CA LYS A 124 -12.37 -22.09 -1.81
C LYS A 124 -12.71 -21.41 -0.48
N TYR A 125 -12.59 -22.13 0.64
CA TYR A 125 -13.05 -21.70 1.97
C TYR A 125 -11.92 -21.48 2.98
N MET A 126 -10.65 -21.53 2.55
CA MET A 126 -9.49 -21.35 3.45
C MET A 126 -8.63 -20.14 3.05
N PRO A 127 -9.11 -18.89 3.23
CA PRO A 127 -8.37 -17.73 2.73
C PRO A 127 -7.09 -17.38 3.48
N TRP A 128 -6.82 -17.94 4.67
CA TRP A 128 -5.79 -17.38 5.58
C TRP A 128 -4.80 -18.35 6.22
N LYS A 129 -4.80 -19.66 5.92
CA LYS A 129 -3.94 -20.60 6.69
C LYS A 129 -2.72 -21.22 6.03
N ARG A 130 -2.57 -21.29 4.70
CA ARG A 130 -1.30 -21.72 4.04
C ARG A 130 -1.23 -21.14 2.63
N MET A 131 -0.04 -20.84 2.13
CA MET A 131 0.22 -20.52 0.72
C MET A 131 -0.53 -21.51 -0.17
N PHE A 132 -1.48 -21.02 -0.96
CA PHE A 132 -2.13 -21.79 -2.02
C PHE A 132 -1.78 -21.14 -3.35
N GLU A 133 -1.42 -21.97 -4.33
CA GLU A 133 -1.35 -21.54 -5.72
C GLU A 133 -2.77 -21.26 -6.22
N VAL A 134 -3.09 -19.98 -6.39
CA VAL A 134 -4.28 -19.55 -7.10
C VAL A 134 -3.87 -19.25 -8.54
N GLY A 135 -4.23 -20.15 -9.45
CA GLY A 135 -4.06 -19.91 -10.88
C GLY A 135 -5.21 -19.06 -11.41
N PHE A 136 -4.92 -17.95 -12.08
CA PHE A 136 -5.93 -17.23 -12.86
C PHE A 136 -5.83 -17.65 -14.33
N ARG A 137 -6.97 -17.91 -14.96
CA ARG A 137 -7.04 -18.09 -16.43
C ARG A 137 -7.91 -16.99 -17.00
N ALA A 138 -7.31 -16.15 -17.83
CA ALA A 138 -7.98 -15.09 -18.57
C ALA A 138 -8.08 -15.47 -20.05
N GLY A 139 -9.23 -15.26 -20.68
CA GLY A 139 -9.38 -15.46 -22.13
C GLY A 139 -10.55 -14.69 -22.73
N ILE A 140 -10.50 -14.52 -24.05
CA ILE A 140 -11.44 -13.67 -24.81
C ILE A 140 -12.56 -14.52 -25.47
N ASN A 141 -12.34 -15.82 -25.72
CA ASN A 141 -13.30 -16.71 -26.39
C ASN A 141 -13.53 -18.03 -25.64
N ARG A 142 -14.79 -18.50 -25.61
CA ARG A 142 -15.24 -19.72 -24.89
C ARG A 142 -14.60 -21.02 -25.41
N ARG A 143 -14.16 -21.05 -26.67
CA ARG A 143 -13.76 -22.28 -27.41
C ARG A 143 -12.48 -22.96 -26.91
N ASN A 144 -11.66 -22.31 -26.08
CA ASN A 144 -10.40 -22.88 -25.58
C ASN A 144 -10.45 -23.34 -24.11
N PHE A 145 -11.65 -23.42 -23.51
CA PHE A 145 -11.82 -23.78 -22.10
C PHE A 145 -12.46 -25.18 -21.98
N PRO A 146 -11.76 -26.20 -21.47
CA PRO A 146 -12.40 -27.46 -21.10
C PRO A 146 -13.38 -27.20 -19.95
N ASP A 147 -14.53 -27.86 -20.00
CA ASP A 147 -15.54 -27.84 -18.93
C ASP A 147 -14.88 -28.16 -17.58
N GLY A 148 -15.15 -27.32 -16.57
CA GLY A 148 -14.61 -27.42 -15.21
C GLY A 148 -14.94 -28.74 -14.50
N SER A 149 -15.77 -29.59 -15.10
CA SER A 149 -16.04 -30.96 -14.68
C SER A 149 -14.92 -31.96 -14.98
N ARG A 150 -13.94 -31.65 -15.87
CA ARG A 150 -12.96 -32.65 -16.36
C ARG A 150 -11.57 -32.63 -15.71
N CYS A 151 -11.32 -31.81 -14.68
CA CYS A 151 -9.97 -31.69 -14.08
C CYS A 151 -9.78 -32.42 -12.74
N PHE A 152 -10.49 -33.54 -12.51
CA PHE A 152 -10.15 -34.48 -11.45
C PHE A 152 -10.11 -35.90 -12.01
N LYS A 153 -9.02 -36.24 -12.71
CA LYS A 153 -8.52 -37.61 -12.68
C LYS A 153 -7.11 -37.55 -12.10
N LYS A 154 -6.93 -38.31 -11.01
CA LYS A 154 -5.65 -38.57 -10.35
C LYS A 154 -4.60 -39.02 -11.34
#